data_AF-A0A2S0KI38-F1
#
_entry.id   AF-A0A2S0KI38-F1
#
_cell.length_a   1.000
_cell.length_b   1.000
_cell.length_c   1.000
_cell.angle_alpha   90.00
_cell.angle_beta   90.00
_cell.angle_gamma   90.00
#
_symmetry.space_group_name_H-M   'P 1'
#
loop_
_entity.id
_entity.type
_entity.pdbx_description
1 polymer ?
#
loop_
_entity_poly.entity_id
_entity_poly.type
_entity_poly.pdbx_seq_one_letter_code
_entity_poly.pdbx_strand_id
1 'polypeptide(L)'
;MSVVSVRRRPARMLSVAAAAALAAGTVVAAPVSAEPDAPRPGSLTGRTVFLDPGHQGSAAGHDLNKQVPDGRGGKKPCQTTGATAVTGKKEHSINWDIAQLVKAGLEAEGAKVVLSRADDKGWGGCVDERAAAAGASKADIAVSLHADSTSAGADRDKSGFHMIVPTLPIPDPVVSSVQASDGRKASQAMRDAFKSSGFKPANYAGVQNGIQTRPDIAAVNLTKVPAVFVEMGNLSNPSDAKDLSSAEGSARYALAITKGIRSYLSTAPAPAPAPLAPGEVAPGAVDSGDAEDLTALAALGPLFEKLAAAGSVDEAAAILAAEGSDVSAQVLKAMLAVVYTVFGGKLPI
;
A
#
# COMPACT_ATOMS: atom_id res chain seq x y z
N MET A 1 -89.44 28.10 6.78
CA MET A 1 -89.19 27.82 5.35
C MET A 1 -88.94 29.14 4.63
N SER A 2 -87.68 29.46 4.31
CA SER A 2 -87.29 30.20 3.11
C SER A 2 -85.77 30.37 3.10
N VAL A 3 -85.20 29.88 2.01
CA VAL A 3 -83.78 29.79 1.70
C VAL A 3 -83.29 31.16 1.24
N VAL A 4 -82.18 31.65 1.78
CA VAL A 4 -81.46 32.79 1.19
C VAL A 4 -80.03 32.37 0.85
N SER A 5 -79.78 32.45 -0.44
CA SER A 5 -78.59 32.16 -1.23
C SER A 5 -77.30 32.83 -0.70
N VAL A 6 -76.27 32.01 -0.46
CA VAL A 6 -74.88 32.46 -0.29
C VAL A 6 -74.23 32.55 -1.68
N ARG A 7 -74.00 33.77 -2.17
CA ARG A 7 -73.19 34.03 -3.38
C ARG A 7 -71.71 33.80 -3.09
N ARG A 8 -71.11 32.77 -3.70
CA ARG A 8 -69.65 32.58 -3.78
C ARG A 8 -69.07 33.54 -4.84
N ARG A 9 -68.03 34.30 -4.47
CA ARG A 9 -67.22 35.12 -5.38
C ARG A 9 -66.20 34.24 -6.12
N PRO A 10 -65.88 34.49 -7.40
CA PRO A 10 -64.91 33.69 -8.15
C PRO A 10 -63.46 34.05 -7.77
N ALA A 11 -62.63 33.02 -7.70
CA ALA A 11 -61.18 33.13 -7.52
C ALA A 11 -60.53 33.71 -8.78
N ARG A 12 -59.73 34.77 -8.63
CA ARG A 12 -58.81 35.25 -9.66
C ARG A 12 -57.51 34.46 -9.55
N MET A 13 -57.25 33.60 -10.54
CA MET A 13 -55.91 33.11 -10.84
C MET A 13 -55.06 34.29 -11.33
N LEU A 14 -53.99 34.63 -10.62
CA LEU A 14 -52.89 35.43 -11.16
C LEU A 14 -51.81 34.46 -11.64
N SER A 15 -51.69 34.32 -12.96
CA SER A 15 -50.55 33.72 -13.63
C SER A 15 -49.44 34.77 -13.70
N VAL A 16 -48.37 34.62 -12.91
CA VAL A 16 -47.14 35.41 -13.08
C VAL A 16 -46.20 34.59 -13.95
N ALA A 17 -46.07 34.99 -15.21
CA ALA A 17 -45.03 34.50 -16.12
C ALA A 17 -43.71 35.18 -15.75
N ALA A 18 -42.77 34.43 -15.16
CA ALA A 18 -41.39 34.86 -14.98
C ALA A 18 -40.61 34.51 -16.25
N ALA A 19 -40.28 35.53 -17.05
CA ALA A 19 -39.39 35.40 -18.19
C ALA A 19 -37.93 35.31 -17.70
N ALA A 20 -37.33 34.12 -17.82
CA ALA A 20 -35.90 33.93 -17.63
C ALA A 20 -35.17 34.30 -18.93
N ALA A 21 -34.40 35.39 -18.91
CA ALA A 21 -33.46 35.71 -19.98
C ALA A 21 -32.22 34.81 -19.83
N LEU A 22 -32.08 33.80 -20.69
CA LEU A 22 -30.81 33.09 -20.87
C LEU A 22 -29.86 33.95 -21.70
N ALA A 23 -28.86 34.55 -21.06
CA ALA A 23 -27.66 35.03 -21.75
C ALA A 23 -26.74 33.82 -22.00
N ALA A 24 -26.72 33.33 -23.23
CA ALA A 24 -25.79 32.30 -23.66
C ALA A 24 -24.39 32.92 -23.84
N GLY A 25 -23.57 32.86 -22.78
CA GLY A 25 -22.13 33.10 -22.88
C GLY A 25 -21.45 31.86 -23.42
N THR A 26 -21.09 31.87 -24.70
CA THR A 26 -20.22 30.84 -25.30
C THR A 26 -18.78 31.06 -24.84
N VAL A 27 -18.38 30.36 -23.78
CA VAL A 27 -16.96 30.26 -23.41
C VAL A 27 -16.32 29.30 -24.40
N VAL A 28 -15.57 29.84 -25.36
CA VAL A 28 -14.70 29.03 -26.21
C VAL A 28 -13.52 28.59 -25.34
N ALA A 29 -13.60 27.36 -24.80
CA ALA A 29 -12.46 26.73 -24.16
C ALA A 29 -11.41 26.43 -25.24
N ALA A 30 -10.31 27.18 -25.23
CA ALA A 30 -9.14 26.81 -26.00
C ALA A 30 -8.63 25.44 -25.49
N PRO A 31 -8.19 24.52 -26.37
CA PRO A 31 -7.59 23.28 -25.92
C PRO A 31 -6.25 23.63 -25.27
N VAL A 32 -6.17 23.53 -23.95
CA VAL A 32 -4.89 23.49 -23.24
C VAL A 32 -4.27 22.14 -23.62
N SER A 33 -3.32 22.18 -24.55
CA SER A 33 -2.49 21.02 -24.85
C SER A 33 -1.66 20.73 -23.61
N ALA A 34 -2.04 19.70 -22.85
CA ALA A 34 -1.22 19.20 -21.77
C ALA A 34 0.02 18.54 -22.39
N GLU A 35 1.17 19.22 -22.32
CA GLU A 35 2.46 18.55 -22.51
C GLU A 35 2.60 17.42 -21.45
N PRO A 36 3.20 16.27 -21.79
CA PRO A 36 3.50 15.26 -20.79
C PRO A 36 4.46 15.85 -19.76
N ASP A 37 4.01 15.96 -18.51
CA ASP A 37 4.87 16.37 -17.39
C ASP A 37 6.14 15.49 -17.40
N ALA A 38 7.31 16.11 -17.53
CA ALA A 38 8.58 15.42 -17.37
C ALA A 38 8.62 14.72 -16.00
N PRO A 39 9.25 13.54 -15.85
CA PRO A 39 9.26 12.83 -14.58
C PRO A 39 9.88 13.71 -13.48
N ARG A 40 9.08 14.10 -12.48
CA ARG A 40 9.60 14.77 -11.29
C ARG A 40 10.56 13.85 -10.53
N PRO A 41 11.60 14.38 -9.88
CA PRO A 41 12.39 13.62 -8.91
C PRO A 41 11.47 12.94 -7.89
N GLY A 42 11.62 11.62 -7.72
CA GLY A 42 10.71 10.82 -6.88
C GLY A 42 9.52 10.20 -7.60
N SER A 43 9.35 10.41 -8.91
CA SER A 43 8.36 9.67 -9.71
C SER A 43 8.77 8.20 -9.87
N LEU A 44 7.84 7.30 -9.63
CA LEU A 44 7.97 5.86 -9.90
C LEU A 44 7.39 5.47 -11.27
N THR A 45 7.16 6.45 -12.15
CA THR A 45 6.66 6.22 -13.50
C THR A 45 7.56 5.24 -14.26
N GLY A 46 6.93 4.22 -14.86
CA GLY A 46 7.62 3.17 -15.59
C GLY A 46 8.19 2.04 -14.72
N ARG A 47 8.17 2.18 -13.39
CA ARG A 47 8.53 1.09 -12.46
C ARG A 47 7.38 0.12 -12.30
N THR A 48 7.70 -1.16 -12.16
CA THR A 48 6.76 -2.20 -11.73
C THR A 48 7.16 -2.73 -10.36
N VAL A 49 6.21 -2.73 -9.41
CA VAL A 49 6.40 -3.28 -8.07
C VAL A 49 5.49 -4.49 -7.90
N PHE A 50 6.04 -5.60 -7.44
CA PHE A 50 5.25 -6.77 -7.04
C PHE A 50 5.06 -6.76 -5.53
N LEU A 51 3.81 -6.69 -5.07
CA LEU A 51 3.45 -6.78 -3.66
C LEU A 51 2.83 -8.15 -3.37
N ASP A 52 3.38 -8.84 -2.38
CA ASP A 52 2.87 -10.12 -1.91
C ASP A 52 2.35 -9.99 -0.48
N PRO A 53 1.05 -9.67 -0.28
CA PRO A 53 0.45 -9.77 1.03
C PRO A 53 0.39 -11.25 1.43
N GLY A 54 1.21 -11.62 2.41
CA GLY A 54 1.40 -12.99 2.86
C GLY A 54 0.10 -13.69 3.23
N HIS A 55 0.09 -15.01 3.08
CA HIS A 55 -1.05 -15.89 3.38
C HIS A 55 -2.29 -15.61 2.52
N GLN A 56 -3.44 -16.19 2.91
CA GLN A 56 -4.68 -16.22 2.14
C GLN A 56 -5.89 -16.11 3.07
N GLY A 57 -7.00 -15.56 2.56
CA GLY A 57 -8.24 -15.45 3.32
C GLY A 57 -8.92 -16.80 3.60
N SER A 58 -8.76 -17.76 2.69
CA SER A 58 -9.29 -19.11 2.86
C SER A 58 -8.45 -20.16 2.13
N ALA A 59 -8.41 -21.36 2.70
CA ALA A 59 -7.81 -22.55 2.08
C ALA A 59 -8.88 -23.53 1.53
N ALA A 60 -10.15 -23.12 1.48
CA ALA A 60 -11.24 -23.98 1.04
C ALA A 60 -10.98 -24.53 -0.38
N GLY A 61 -10.96 -25.85 -0.52
CA GLY A 61 -10.66 -26.53 -1.79
C GLY A 61 -9.18 -26.69 -2.13
N HIS A 62 -8.27 -26.30 -1.23
CA HIS A 62 -6.82 -26.37 -1.45
C HIS A 62 -6.10 -27.07 -0.29
N ASP A 63 -5.05 -27.84 -0.60
CA ASP A 63 -4.21 -28.50 0.40
C ASP A 63 -2.97 -27.65 0.72
N LEU A 64 -2.96 -27.04 1.91
CA LEU A 64 -1.84 -26.25 2.43
C LEU A 64 -0.55 -27.07 2.56
N ASN A 65 -0.67 -28.36 2.85
CA ASN A 65 0.46 -29.25 3.12
C ASN A 65 1.04 -29.89 1.85
N LYS A 66 0.42 -29.65 0.68
CA LYS A 66 0.98 -30.04 -0.61
C LYS A 66 2.42 -29.54 -0.70
N GLN A 67 3.35 -30.46 -0.91
CA GLN A 67 4.77 -30.14 -0.91
C GLN A 67 5.20 -29.47 -2.22
N VAL A 68 5.75 -28.27 -2.11
CA VAL A 68 6.26 -27.44 -3.22
C VAL A 68 7.75 -27.18 -3.06
N PRO A 69 8.51 -26.88 -4.14
CA PRO A 69 9.94 -26.60 -4.05
C PRO A 69 10.27 -25.46 -3.07
N ASP A 70 11.36 -25.61 -2.30
CA ASP A 70 11.82 -24.58 -1.36
C ASP A 70 12.93 -23.66 -1.93
N GLY A 71 13.33 -23.91 -3.18
CA GLY A 71 14.42 -23.21 -3.87
C GLY A 71 15.83 -23.70 -3.50
N ARG A 72 15.95 -24.72 -2.65
CA ARG A 72 17.22 -25.28 -2.17
C ARG A 72 17.38 -26.78 -2.38
N GLY A 73 16.54 -27.37 -3.24
CA GLY A 73 16.53 -28.81 -3.55
C GLY A 73 15.63 -29.64 -2.63
N GLY A 74 15.03 -29.00 -1.61
CA GLY A 74 14.03 -29.61 -0.75
C GLY A 74 12.60 -29.23 -1.18
N LYS A 75 11.66 -29.48 -0.26
CA LYS A 75 10.26 -29.08 -0.39
C LYS A 75 9.76 -28.51 0.93
N LYS A 76 8.67 -27.75 0.86
CA LYS A 76 7.94 -27.24 2.01
C LYS A 76 6.43 -27.22 1.74
N PRO A 77 5.57 -27.05 2.76
CA PRO A 77 4.15 -26.83 2.56
C PRO A 77 3.89 -25.66 1.59
N CYS A 78 2.91 -25.86 0.70
CA CYS A 78 2.42 -24.88 -0.27
C CYS A 78 2.08 -23.54 0.39
N GLN A 79 1.40 -23.55 1.53
CA GLN A 79 1.11 -22.37 2.32
C GLN A 79 0.91 -22.74 3.81
N THR A 80 0.81 -21.73 4.65
CA THR A 80 0.31 -21.82 6.03
C THR A 80 -0.89 -20.90 6.18
N THR A 81 -1.57 -20.91 7.33
CA THR A 81 -2.68 -19.96 7.56
C THR A 81 -2.21 -18.57 7.98
N GLY A 82 -0.92 -18.42 8.29
CA GLY A 82 -0.40 -17.29 9.06
C GLY A 82 -0.81 -17.34 10.52
N ALA A 83 -0.35 -16.36 11.28
CA ALA A 83 -0.65 -16.18 12.68
C ALA A 83 -1.99 -15.45 12.93
N THR A 84 -2.37 -15.37 14.20
CA THR A 84 -3.48 -14.52 14.67
C THR A 84 -2.93 -13.59 15.72
N ALA A 85 -3.13 -12.29 15.52
CA ALA A 85 -2.74 -11.28 16.49
C ALA A 85 -3.44 -11.51 17.83
N VAL A 86 -2.82 -11.09 18.93
CA VAL A 86 -3.44 -11.12 20.26
C VAL A 86 -4.66 -10.20 20.36
N THR A 87 -4.87 -9.32 19.37
CA THR A 87 -6.08 -8.52 19.15
C THR A 87 -7.21 -9.30 18.44
N GLY A 88 -6.93 -10.50 17.94
CA GLY A 88 -7.84 -11.36 17.19
C GLY A 88 -7.77 -11.20 15.66
N LYS A 89 -7.13 -10.14 15.14
CA LYS A 89 -7.00 -9.91 13.69
C LYS A 89 -6.04 -10.93 13.07
N LYS A 90 -6.41 -11.51 11.94
CA LYS A 90 -5.60 -12.52 11.23
C LYS A 90 -4.45 -11.84 10.49
N GLU A 91 -3.29 -12.50 10.46
CA GLU A 91 -2.10 -11.99 9.77
C GLU A 91 -2.40 -11.71 8.29
N HIS A 92 -3.10 -12.62 7.59
CA HIS A 92 -3.45 -12.43 6.18
C HIS A 92 -4.24 -11.12 5.94
N SER A 93 -5.14 -10.75 6.85
CA SER A 93 -5.90 -9.50 6.75
C SER A 93 -5.05 -8.27 7.08
N ILE A 94 -4.15 -8.37 8.07
CA ILE A 94 -3.18 -7.29 8.37
C ILE A 94 -2.30 -7.03 7.14
N ASN A 95 -1.73 -8.09 6.58
CA ASN A 95 -0.86 -8.01 5.40
C ASN A 95 -1.63 -7.43 4.20
N TRP A 96 -2.88 -7.86 3.99
CA TRP A 96 -3.74 -7.33 2.93
C TRP A 96 -4.00 -5.83 3.08
N ASP A 97 -4.48 -5.40 4.26
CA ASP A 97 -4.86 -4.01 4.49
C ASP A 97 -3.66 -3.06 4.28
N ILE A 98 -2.49 -3.44 4.81
CA ILE A 98 -1.26 -2.66 4.63
C ILE A 98 -0.81 -2.69 3.15
N ALA A 99 -0.89 -3.84 2.47
CA ALA A 99 -0.53 -3.93 1.05
C ALA A 99 -1.39 -3.02 0.17
N GLN A 100 -2.68 -2.87 0.48
CA GLN A 100 -3.57 -1.98 -0.25
C GLN A 100 -3.19 -0.50 -0.08
N LEU A 101 -2.80 -0.10 1.13
CA LEU A 101 -2.27 1.24 1.39
C LEU A 101 -0.95 1.49 0.65
N VAL A 102 -0.03 0.53 0.67
CA VAL A 102 1.24 0.61 -0.08
C VAL A 102 0.97 0.69 -1.58
N LYS A 103 0.06 -0.14 -2.10
CA LYS A 103 -0.35 -0.13 -3.51
C LYS A 103 -0.84 1.26 -3.92
N ALA A 104 -1.77 1.83 -3.16
CA ALA A 104 -2.32 3.15 -3.45
C ALA A 104 -1.23 4.24 -3.44
N GLY A 105 -0.32 4.20 -2.46
CA GLY A 105 0.82 5.14 -2.39
C GLY A 105 1.75 5.04 -3.60
N LEU A 106 2.13 3.82 -4.00
CA LEU A 106 3.00 3.61 -5.16
C LEU A 106 2.33 3.99 -6.49
N GLU A 107 1.06 3.67 -6.69
CA GLU A 107 0.32 4.03 -7.90
C GLU A 107 0.12 5.55 -8.01
N ALA A 108 -0.07 6.24 -6.88
CA ALA A 108 -0.11 7.71 -6.84
C ALA A 108 1.23 8.36 -7.23
N GLU A 109 2.33 7.64 -7.12
CA GLU A 109 3.67 8.03 -7.60
C GLU A 109 3.98 7.52 -9.02
N GLY A 110 3.02 6.83 -9.68
CA GLY A 110 3.13 6.39 -11.07
C GLY A 110 3.68 4.97 -11.28
N ALA A 111 3.95 4.22 -10.22
CA ALA A 111 4.35 2.82 -10.34
C ALA A 111 3.18 1.93 -10.78
N LYS A 112 3.46 0.94 -11.62
CA LYS A 112 2.56 -0.19 -11.83
C LYS A 112 2.71 -1.16 -10.65
N VAL A 113 1.61 -1.48 -9.96
CA VAL A 113 1.62 -2.45 -8.87
C VAL A 113 0.93 -3.74 -9.28
N VAL A 114 1.60 -4.87 -9.05
CA VAL A 114 1.07 -6.22 -9.26
C VAL A 114 0.95 -6.91 -7.90
N LEU A 115 -0.22 -7.46 -7.58
CA LEU A 115 -0.43 -8.20 -6.33
C LEU A 115 -0.29 -9.71 -6.57
N SER A 116 0.22 -10.43 -5.58
CA SER A 116 0.30 -11.90 -5.60
C SER A 116 -1.07 -12.59 -5.49
N ARG A 117 -2.06 -11.91 -4.91
CA ARG A 117 -3.45 -12.35 -4.75
C ARG A 117 -4.42 -11.20 -4.97
N ALA A 118 -5.64 -11.52 -5.39
CA ALA A 118 -6.64 -10.53 -5.81
C ALA A 118 -7.49 -9.97 -4.65
N ASP A 119 -7.64 -10.72 -3.55
CA ASP A 119 -8.44 -10.33 -2.38
C ASP A 119 -7.98 -11.06 -1.11
N ASP A 120 -8.69 -10.80 0.00
CA ASP A 120 -8.52 -11.44 1.32
C ASP A 120 -9.66 -12.41 1.69
N LYS A 121 -10.31 -13.02 0.70
CA LYS A 121 -11.47 -13.91 0.92
C LYS A 121 -11.17 -15.35 0.52
N GLY A 122 -10.45 -15.53 -0.57
CA GLY A 122 -10.25 -16.83 -1.20
C GLY A 122 -8.84 -17.38 -1.08
N TRP A 123 -8.55 -18.33 -1.96
CA TRP A 123 -7.22 -18.90 -2.15
C TRP A 123 -6.25 -17.86 -2.73
N GLY A 124 -5.02 -17.82 -2.21
CA GLY A 124 -4.00 -16.86 -2.61
C GLY A 124 -2.79 -17.45 -3.34
N GLY A 125 -2.77 -18.75 -3.66
CA GLY A 125 -1.63 -19.40 -4.31
C GLY A 125 -0.54 -19.89 -3.36
N CYS A 126 0.19 -20.92 -3.79
CA CYS A 126 1.33 -21.48 -3.07
C CYS A 126 2.54 -20.53 -3.09
N VAL A 127 3.48 -20.69 -2.15
CA VAL A 127 4.68 -19.85 -2.05
C VAL A 127 5.57 -19.87 -3.30
N ASP A 128 5.65 -21.00 -4.00
CA ASP A 128 6.39 -21.14 -5.26
C ASP A 128 5.67 -20.47 -6.44
N GLU A 129 4.34 -20.58 -6.50
CA GLU A 129 3.50 -19.87 -7.48
C GLU A 129 3.63 -18.36 -7.34
N ARG A 130 3.63 -17.84 -6.10
CA ARG A 130 3.81 -16.41 -5.81
C ARG A 130 5.19 -15.90 -6.23
N ALA A 131 6.24 -16.68 -5.94
CA ALA A 131 7.61 -16.35 -6.38
C ALA A 131 7.73 -16.39 -7.92
N ALA A 132 7.08 -17.34 -8.58
CA ALA A 132 7.02 -17.40 -10.04
C ALA A 132 6.27 -16.19 -10.63
N ALA A 133 5.14 -15.79 -10.03
CA ALA A 133 4.39 -14.61 -10.43
C ALA A 133 5.21 -13.32 -10.27
N ALA A 134 5.98 -13.19 -9.17
CA ALA A 134 6.91 -12.08 -8.98
C ALA A 134 7.92 -12.00 -10.14
N GLY A 135 8.56 -13.11 -10.49
CA GLY A 135 9.48 -13.17 -11.63
C GLY A 135 8.80 -12.86 -12.98
N ALA A 136 7.61 -13.39 -13.22
CA ALA A 136 6.85 -13.19 -14.46
C ALA A 136 6.36 -11.74 -14.64
N SER A 137 6.11 -11.04 -13.54
CA SER A 137 5.65 -9.64 -13.56
C SER A 137 6.69 -8.66 -14.11
N LYS A 138 7.96 -9.07 -14.20
CA LYS A 138 9.12 -8.22 -14.51
C LYS A 138 9.22 -7.02 -13.56
N ALA A 139 8.84 -7.20 -12.30
CA ALA A 139 8.95 -6.16 -11.30
C ALA A 139 10.42 -5.77 -11.05
N ASP A 140 10.65 -4.48 -10.87
CA ASP A 140 11.93 -3.92 -10.41
C ASP A 140 12.25 -4.35 -8.97
N ILE A 141 11.20 -4.63 -8.17
CA ILE A 141 11.29 -5.13 -6.80
C ILE A 141 10.04 -5.94 -6.45
N ALA A 142 10.22 -7.04 -5.75
CA ALA A 142 9.17 -7.82 -5.10
C ALA A 142 9.23 -7.63 -3.58
N VAL A 143 8.11 -7.30 -2.94
CA VAL A 143 8.00 -7.11 -1.49
C VAL A 143 6.93 -8.03 -0.93
N SER A 144 7.35 -9.01 -0.14
CA SER A 144 6.47 -9.90 0.61
C SER A 144 6.24 -9.33 2.01
N LEU A 145 4.97 -9.10 2.34
CA LEU A 145 4.49 -8.43 3.54
C LEU A 145 3.96 -9.47 4.52
N HIS A 146 4.60 -9.57 5.68
CA HIS A 146 4.26 -10.49 6.76
C HIS A 146 4.27 -9.79 8.12
N ALA A 147 3.67 -10.44 9.12
CA ALA A 147 3.82 -10.08 10.51
C ALA A 147 4.02 -11.35 11.35
N ASP A 148 5.09 -11.36 12.14
CA ASP A 148 5.59 -12.54 12.80
C ASP A 148 4.80 -12.83 14.08
N SER A 149 5.02 -13.99 14.70
CA SER A 149 4.39 -14.36 15.95
C SER A 149 5.29 -15.28 16.75
N THR A 150 5.80 -14.81 17.89
CA THR A 150 6.70 -15.61 18.74
C THR A 150 5.97 -16.61 19.63
N SER A 151 4.65 -16.45 19.81
CA SER A 151 3.83 -17.36 20.62
C SER A 151 2.35 -17.27 20.26
N ALA A 152 1.57 -18.29 20.63
CA ALA A 152 0.11 -18.26 20.46
C ALA A 152 -0.62 -17.24 21.38
N GLY A 153 0.08 -16.65 22.35
CA GLY A 153 -0.48 -15.72 23.33
C GLY A 153 0.26 -14.40 23.38
N ALA A 154 -0.03 -13.60 24.41
CA ALA A 154 0.65 -12.32 24.63
C ALA A 154 2.08 -12.51 25.11
N ASP A 155 3.03 -11.93 24.38
CA ASP A 155 4.45 -11.87 24.69
C ASP A 155 4.93 -10.41 24.59
N ARG A 156 5.03 -9.73 25.73
CA ARG A 156 5.37 -8.31 25.80
C ARG A 156 6.85 -8.03 25.53
N ASP A 157 7.70 -9.05 25.63
CA ASP A 157 9.15 -8.88 25.62
C ASP A 157 9.75 -8.98 24.22
N LYS A 158 8.99 -9.50 23.26
CA LYS A 158 9.43 -9.73 21.88
C LYS A 158 8.68 -8.79 20.95
N SER A 159 9.36 -7.82 20.35
CA SER A 159 8.75 -6.84 19.45
C SER A 159 9.74 -6.34 18.40
N GLY A 160 9.21 -5.68 17.38
CA GLY A 160 9.97 -5.00 16.34
C GLY A 160 9.99 -5.72 15.00
N PHE A 161 10.46 -5.01 13.98
CA PHE A 161 10.44 -5.46 12.59
C PHE A 161 11.75 -6.19 12.21
N HIS A 162 11.72 -7.04 11.18
CA HIS A 162 12.94 -7.51 10.54
C HIS A 162 12.75 -7.87 9.07
N MET A 163 13.83 -7.76 8.29
CA MET A 163 13.89 -8.26 6.93
C MET A 163 14.53 -9.63 6.94
N ILE A 164 13.87 -10.61 6.33
CA ILE A 164 14.48 -11.91 6.10
C ILE A 164 15.28 -11.87 4.80
N VAL A 165 16.56 -12.24 4.89
CA VAL A 165 17.45 -12.38 3.74
C VAL A 165 17.94 -13.84 3.62
N PRO A 166 18.17 -14.34 2.41
CA PRO A 166 18.59 -15.72 2.22
C PRO A 166 20.05 -15.92 2.64
N THR A 167 20.37 -17.09 3.19
CA THR A 167 21.75 -17.57 3.24
C THR A 167 22.28 -17.77 1.83
N LEU A 168 23.49 -17.28 1.54
CA LEU A 168 24.13 -17.43 0.22
C LEU A 168 25.25 -18.48 0.27
N PRO A 169 25.53 -19.16 -0.86
CA PRO A 169 24.82 -19.08 -2.14
C PRO A 169 23.43 -19.77 -2.09
N ILE A 170 22.56 -19.41 -3.03
CA ILE A 170 21.32 -20.14 -3.34
C ILE A 170 21.62 -21.08 -4.52
N PRO A 171 21.04 -22.30 -4.58
CA PRO A 171 21.34 -23.23 -5.67
C PRO A 171 21.03 -22.73 -7.08
N ASP A 172 19.95 -21.98 -7.28
CA ASP A 172 19.70 -21.30 -8.55
C ASP A 172 20.68 -20.11 -8.70
N PRO A 173 21.56 -20.10 -9.72
CA PRO A 173 22.59 -19.07 -9.86
C PRO A 173 22.02 -17.68 -10.17
N VAL A 174 20.87 -17.59 -10.85
CA VAL A 174 20.20 -16.31 -11.13
C VAL A 174 19.66 -15.76 -9.82
N VAL A 175 18.93 -16.57 -9.05
CA VAL A 175 18.41 -16.13 -7.75
C VAL A 175 19.56 -15.78 -6.81
N SER A 176 20.60 -16.60 -6.75
CA SER A 176 21.78 -16.34 -5.92
C SER A 176 22.44 -15.00 -6.27
N SER A 177 22.63 -14.70 -7.56
CA SER A 177 23.22 -13.44 -8.01
C SER A 177 22.36 -12.23 -7.65
N VAL A 178 21.05 -12.33 -7.92
CA VAL A 178 20.09 -11.24 -7.65
C VAL A 178 19.99 -10.96 -6.16
N GLN A 179 19.85 -11.99 -5.32
CA GLN A 179 19.72 -11.80 -3.87
C GLN A 179 21.04 -11.41 -3.20
N ALA A 180 22.19 -11.82 -3.76
CA ALA A 180 23.50 -11.37 -3.27
C ALA A 180 23.78 -9.88 -3.49
N SER A 181 23.11 -9.26 -4.45
CA SER A 181 23.34 -7.88 -4.86
C SER A 181 22.10 -7.02 -4.60
N ASP A 182 21.20 -6.95 -5.56
CA ASP A 182 20.09 -6.01 -5.55
C ASP A 182 19.01 -6.39 -4.54
N GLY A 183 18.76 -7.68 -4.30
CA GLY A 183 17.89 -8.13 -3.19
C GLY A 183 18.44 -7.72 -1.81
N ARG A 184 19.76 -7.78 -1.62
CA ARG A 184 20.43 -7.29 -0.41
C ARG A 184 20.30 -5.78 -0.26
N LYS A 185 20.53 -5.00 -1.32
CA LYS A 185 20.35 -3.53 -1.30
C LYS A 185 18.89 -3.14 -1.01
N ALA A 186 17.93 -3.80 -1.65
CA ALA A 186 16.50 -3.55 -1.43
C ALA A 186 16.10 -3.84 0.02
N SER A 187 16.57 -4.96 0.60
CA SER A 187 16.32 -5.30 2.00
C SER A 187 16.95 -4.30 2.96
N GLN A 188 18.15 -3.78 2.65
CA GLN A 188 18.81 -2.75 3.47
C GLN A 188 18.07 -1.42 3.40
N ALA A 189 17.66 -0.98 2.21
CA ALA A 189 16.85 0.23 2.02
C ALA A 189 15.51 0.16 2.77
N MET A 190 14.83 -0.99 2.71
CA MET A 190 13.61 -1.23 3.49
C MET A 190 13.86 -1.14 4.99
N ARG A 191 14.90 -1.82 5.49
CA ARG A 191 15.29 -1.78 6.92
C ARG A 191 15.64 -0.36 7.38
N ASP A 192 16.33 0.41 6.56
CA ASP A 192 16.70 1.79 6.88
C ASP A 192 15.48 2.72 6.85
N ALA A 193 14.54 2.50 5.92
CA ALA A 193 13.27 3.23 5.88
C ALA A 193 12.42 2.97 7.14
N PHE A 194 12.30 1.72 7.59
CA PHE A 194 11.63 1.38 8.85
C PHE A 194 12.28 2.10 10.05
N LYS A 195 13.62 2.03 10.17
CA LYS A 195 14.35 2.72 11.25
C LYS A 195 14.14 4.23 11.23
N SER A 196 14.24 4.85 10.04
CA SER A 196 14.03 6.29 9.89
C SER A 196 12.58 6.72 10.15
N SER A 197 11.63 5.79 10.11
CA SER A 197 10.22 6.01 10.42
C SER A 197 9.89 5.71 11.89
N GLY A 198 10.92 5.51 12.73
CA GLY A 198 10.78 5.29 14.17
C GLY A 198 10.50 3.85 14.58
N PHE A 199 10.43 2.89 13.64
CA PHE A 199 10.28 1.48 13.98
C PHE A 199 11.58 0.90 14.52
N LYS A 200 11.46 0.04 15.53
CA LYS A 200 12.61 -0.61 16.16
C LYS A 200 12.86 -1.98 15.52
N PRO A 201 14.12 -2.33 15.22
CA PRO A 201 14.48 -3.70 14.88
C PRO A 201 13.99 -4.71 15.90
N ALA A 202 13.59 -5.89 15.43
CA ALA A 202 13.19 -7.01 16.25
C ALA A 202 14.30 -7.39 17.25
N ASN A 203 13.92 -7.60 18.51
CA ASN A 203 14.85 -8.00 19.59
C ASN A 203 14.89 -9.53 19.80
N TYR A 204 14.52 -10.30 18.78
CA TYR A 204 14.27 -11.73 18.89
C TYR A 204 14.68 -12.48 17.61
N ALA A 205 14.56 -13.81 17.63
CA ALA A 205 14.89 -14.71 16.51
C ALA A 205 16.28 -14.49 15.87
N GLY A 206 17.26 -14.05 16.66
CA GLY A 206 18.64 -13.80 16.21
C GLY A 206 18.78 -12.61 15.26
N VAL A 207 17.79 -11.72 15.19
CA VAL A 207 17.82 -10.52 14.34
C VAL A 207 18.96 -9.60 14.76
N GLN A 208 19.72 -9.15 13.76
CA GLN A 208 20.80 -8.18 13.95
C GLN A 208 20.50 -6.93 13.13
N ASN A 209 20.27 -5.81 13.81
CA ASN A 209 20.00 -4.52 13.18
C ASN A 209 18.92 -4.60 12.07
N GLY A 210 17.82 -5.31 12.38
CA GLY A 210 16.64 -5.44 11.52
C GLY A 210 16.80 -6.42 10.37
N ILE A 211 17.85 -7.24 10.37
CA ILE A 211 18.10 -8.27 9.35
C ILE A 211 18.17 -9.64 10.02
N GLN A 212 17.47 -10.62 9.45
CA GLN A 212 17.57 -12.03 9.81
C GLN A 212 18.05 -12.82 8.59
N THR A 213 19.22 -13.47 8.70
CA THR A 213 19.74 -14.32 7.61
C THR A 213 19.35 -15.77 7.88
N ARG A 214 18.64 -16.42 6.94
CA ARG A 214 18.22 -17.82 7.07
C ARG A 214 17.97 -18.50 5.71
N PRO A 215 18.00 -19.84 5.63
CA PRO A 215 17.92 -20.55 4.35
C PRO A 215 16.50 -21.00 3.94
N ASP A 216 15.49 -20.92 4.79
CA ASP A 216 14.23 -21.70 4.68
C ASP A 216 13.01 -20.94 4.13
N ILE A 217 13.21 -19.70 3.66
CA ILE A 217 12.15 -18.87 3.07
C ILE A 217 12.14 -19.00 1.54
N ALA A 218 11.21 -19.79 1.01
CA ALA A 218 11.06 -20.03 -0.43
C ALA A 218 10.86 -18.75 -1.25
N ALA A 219 10.15 -17.73 -0.72
CA ALA A 219 9.94 -16.47 -1.41
C ALA A 219 11.26 -15.83 -1.87
N VAL A 220 12.27 -15.75 -1.00
CA VAL A 220 13.59 -15.19 -1.35
C VAL A 220 14.53 -16.22 -2.00
N ASN A 221 14.27 -17.52 -1.87
CA ASN A 221 15.05 -18.57 -2.53
C ASN A 221 14.61 -18.84 -3.98
N LEU A 222 13.42 -18.40 -4.40
CA LEU A 222 12.85 -18.68 -5.72
C LEU A 222 12.67 -17.44 -6.60
N THR A 223 12.55 -16.25 -6.00
CA THR A 223 12.24 -15.02 -6.73
C THR A 223 13.46 -14.51 -7.51
N LYS A 224 13.31 -14.40 -8.83
CA LYS A 224 14.36 -14.01 -9.79
C LYS A 224 14.53 -12.50 -9.96
N VAL A 225 13.73 -11.70 -9.26
CA VAL A 225 13.86 -10.24 -9.16
C VAL A 225 14.31 -9.86 -7.74
N PRO A 226 14.82 -8.65 -7.49
CA PRO A 226 15.19 -8.20 -6.14
C PRO A 226 14.01 -8.40 -5.18
N ALA A 227 14.22 -9.18 -4.11
CA ALA A 227 13.15 -9.57 -3.21
C ALA A 227 13.40 -9.05 -1.79
N VAL A 228 12.37 -8.48 -1.18
CA VAL A 228 12.32 -8.08 0.21
C VAL A 228 11.25 -8.92 0.90
N PHE A 229 11.60 -9.57 2.00
CA PHE A 229 10.65 -10.27 2.85
C PHE A 229 10.63 -9.54 4.20
N VAL A 230 9.55 -8.81 4.48
CA VAL A 230 9.42 -8.01 5.70
C VAL A 230 8.47 -8.68 6.67
N GLU A 231 8.99 -8.92 7.87
CA GLU A 231 8.19 -9.16 9.07
C GLU A 231 8.01 -7.81 9.77
N MET A 232 6.81 -7.23 9.67
CA MET A 232 6.53 -5.84 10.06
C MET A 232 6.57 -5.62 11.59
N GLY A 233 6.29 -6.66 12.37
CA GLY A 233 6.27 -6.65 13.83
C GLY A 233 5.87 -8.02 14.38
N ASN A 234 5.72 -8.12 15.69
CA ASN A 234 5.32 -9.37 16.35
C ASN A 234 3.85 -9.34 16.81
N LEU A 235 2.99 -10.14 16.19
CA LEU A 235 1.57 -10.30 16.49
C LEU A 235 1.29 -10.88 17.88
N SER A 236 2.28 -11.50 18.53
CA SER A 236 2.21 -11.89 19.95
C SER A 236 2.46 -10.71 20.88
N ASN A 237 3.11 -9.65 20.41
CA ASN A 237 3.32 -8.45 21.20
C ASN A 237 2.07 -7.56 21.21
N PRO A 238 1.49 -7.22 22.37
CA PRO A 238 0.30 -6.39 22.41
C PRO A 238 0.46 -5.01 21.76
N SER A 239 1.66 -4.41 21.77
CA SER A 239 1.90 -3.10 21.16
C SER A 239 1.97 -3.21 19.64
N ASP A 240 2.84 -4.08 19.11
CA ASP A 240 2.96 -4.28 17.66
C ASP A 240 1.63 -4.77 17.06
N ALA A 241 0.96 -5.71 17.73
CA ALA A 241 -0.34 -6.23 17.29
C ALA A 241 -1.41 -5.14 17.23
N LYS A 242 -1.45 -4.24 18.23
CA LYS A 242 -2.37 -3.09 18.24
C LYS A 242 -2.07 -2.16 17.07
N ASP A 243 -0.81 -1.78 16.89
CA ASP A 243 -0.39 -0.84 15.86
C ASP A 243 -0.69 -1.41 14.46
N LEU A 244 -0.25 -2.64 14.18
CA LEU A 244 -0.53 -3.37 12.92
C LEU A 244 -2.02 -3.59 12.65
N SER A 245 -2.86 -3.67 13.69
CA SER A 245 -4.31 -3.87 13.53
C SER A 245 -5.09 -2.56 13.38
N SER A 246 -4.49 -1.42 13.75
CA SER A 246 -5.12 -0.10 13.73
C SER A 246 -4.97 0.59 12.37
N ALA A 247 -5.90 1.49 12.04
CA ALA A 247 -5.82 2.27 10.80
C ALA A 247 -4.58 3.17 10.76
N GLU A 248 -4.32 3.90 11.85
CA GLU A 248 -3.16 4.80 11.97
C GLU A 248 -1.83 4.02 11.88
N GLY A 249 -1.69 2.94 12.65
CA GLY A 249 -0.48 2.13 12.62
C GLY A 249 -0.27 1.47 11.25
N SER A 250 -1.31 0.92 10.63
CA SER A 250 -1.25 0.38 9.27
C SER A 250 -0.77 1.42 8.25
N ALA A 251 -1.23 2.68 8.36
CA ALA A 251 -0.76 3.77 7.52
C ALA A 251 0.73 4.09 7.76
N ARG A 252 1.19 4.10 9.01
CA ARG A 252 2.62 4.29 9.34
C ARG A 252 3.50 3.18 8.76
N TYR A 253 3.07 1.93 8.82
CA TYR A 253 3.78 0.81 8.17
C TYR A 253 3.80 0.97 6.65
N ALA A 254 2.66 1.29 6.04
CA ALA A 254 2.56 1.48 4.60
C ALA A 254 3.46 2.62 4.08
N LEU A 255 3.56 3.72 4.82
CA LEU A 255 4.47 4.83 4.51
C LEU A 255 5.94 4.41 4.60
N ALA A 256 6.32 3.68 5.65
CA ALA A 256 7.70 3.17 5.79
C ALA A 256 8.06 2.19 4.66
N ILE A 257 7.12 1.32 4.27
CA ILE A 257 7.30 0.38 3.16
C ILE A 257 7.45 1.12 1.82
N THR A 258 6.56 2.09 1.55
CA THR A 258 6.61 2.92 0.34
C THR A 258 7.93 3.69 0.27
N LYS A 259 8.36 4.29 1.38
CA LYS A 259 9.68 4.95 1.50
C LYS A 259 10.83 4.00 1.20
N GLY A 260 10.80 2.76 1.71
CA GLY A 260 11.81 1.74 1.46
C GLY A 260 11.90 1.36 -0.02
N ILE A 261 10.76 1.12 -0.66
CA ILE A 261 10.65 0.82 -2.10
C ILE A 261 11.22 1.98 -2.92
N ARG A 262 10.78 3.22 -2.65
CA ARG A 262 11.25 4.42 -3.34
C ARG A 262 12.76 4.61 -3.18
N SER A 263 13.28 4.40 -1.98
CA SER A 263 14.71 4.59 -1.67
C SER A 263 15.58 3.57 -2.41
N TYR A 264 15.09 2.35 -2.59
CA TYR A 264 15.77 1.38 -3.44
C TYR A 264 15.68 1.77 -4.93
N LEU A 265 14.47 2.05 -5.43
CA LEU A 265 14.23 2.33 -6.84
C LEU A 265 14.84 3.64 -7.34
N SER A 266 15.14 4.61 -6.48
CA SER A 266 15.86 5.83 -6.88
C SER A 266 17.33 5.57 -7.21
N THR A 267 17.90 4.48 -6.70
CA THR A 267 19.30 4.07 -6.95
C THR A 267 19.42 2.91 -7.93
N ALA A 268 18.32 2.17 -8.16
CA ALA A 268 18.27 1.10 -9.15
C ALA A 268 18.30 1.69 -10.58
N PRO A 269 18.96 1.03 -11.55
CA PRO A 269 18.93 1.46 -12.95
C PRO A 269 17.49 1.75 -13.40
N ALA A 270 17.28 2.88 -14.07
CA ALA A 270 15.98 3.19 -14.64
C ALA A 270 15.62 2.12 -15.69
N PRO A 271 14.33 1.76 -15.81
CA PRO A 271 13.90 0.92 -16.93
C PRO A 271 14.31 1.61 -18.25
N ALA A 272 14.70 0.82 -19.25
CA ALA A 272 14.99 1.36 -20.58
C ALA A 272 13.77 2.17 -21.03
N PRO A 273 13.96 3.41 -21.53
CA PRO A 273 12.83 4.23 -21.96
C PRO A 273 12.07 3.46 -23.05
N ALA A 274 10.74 3.45 -22.94
CA ALA A 274 9.91 3.09 -24.08
C ALA A 274 10.35 3.99 -25.26
N PRO A 275 10.43 3.48 -26.50
CA PRO A 275 10.94 4.26 -27.61
C PRO A 275 10.15 5.57 -27.72
N LEU A 276 10.85 6.69 -27.54
CA LEU A 276 10.30 8.03 -27.67
C LEU A 276 9.84 8.22 -29.12
N ALA A 277 8.69 8.88 -29.30
CA ALA A 277 8.38 9.49 -30.58
C ALA A 277 9.45 10.57 -30.88
N PRO A 278 9.81 10.82 -32.15
CA PRO A 278 10.96 11.67 -32.47
C PRO A 278 10.68 13.13 -32.07
N GLY A 279 11.47 13.72 -31.16
CA GLY A 279 11.42 15.17 -30.96
C GLY A 279 11.96 15.85 -29.70
N GLU A 280 12.41 15.19 -28.62
CA GLU A 280 12.72 15.90 -27.36
C GLU A 280 14.18 15.85 -26.89
N VAL A 281 14.67 17.01 -26.44
CA VAL A 281 16.00 17.27 -25.87
C VAL A 281 15.85 17.66 -24.40
N ALA A 282 16.68 17.11 -23.52
CA ALA A 282 16.58 17.28 -22.05
C ALA A 282 17.34 18.49 -21.49
N PRO A 283 16.88 19.08 -20.36
CA PRO A 283 17.78 19.79 -19.46
C PRO A 283 17.61 19.50 -17.94
N GLY A 284 18.77 19.52 -17.24
CA GLY A 284 19.02 20.19 -15.95
C GLY A 284 18.43 19.63 -14.64
N ALA A 285 19.30 19.06 -13.79
CA ALA A 285 18.99 18.61 -12.42
C ALA A 285 18.93 19.77 -11.40
N VAL A 286 18.09 19.64 -10.37
CA VAL A 286 18.13 20.43 -9.11
C VAL A 286 17.78 19.58 -7.89
N ASP A 287 18.32 20.04 -6.75
CA ASP A 287 18.73 19.35 -5.51
C ASP A 287 17.60 18.85 -4.58
N SER A 288 17.97 17.91 -3.72
CA SER A 288 17.16 17.11 -2.79
C SER A 288 17.20 17.62 -1.36
N GLY A 289 16.05 17.75 -0.71
CA GLY A 289 15.98 17.85 0.74
C GLY A 289 14.57 17.68 1.24
N ASP A 290 14.26 16.52 1.84
CA ASP A 290 13.04 16.32 2.65
C ASP A 290 13.26 15.15 3.64
N ALA A 291 13.67 15.48 4.87
CA ALA A 291 13.81 14.56 5.98
C ALA A 291 12.92 14.91 7.19
N GLU A 292 12.02 15.89 7.09
CA GLU A 292 11.25 16.41 8.23
C GLU A 292 9.78 15.93 8.34
N ASP A 293 9.26 15.13 7.39
CA ASP A 293 7.80 15.02 7.21
C ASP A 293 7.07 13.90 7.98
N LEU A 294 7.65 13.26 9.00
CA LEU A 294 6.99 12.12 9.71
C LEU A 294 6.56 12.40 11.15
N THR A 295 7.06 13.43 11.82
CA THR A 295 6.50 13.89 13.11
C THR A 295 5.14 14.55 12.94
N ALA A 296 4.85 15.11 11.77
CA ALA A 296 3.54 15.69 11.42
C ALA A 296 2.42 14.63 11.35
N LEU A 297 2.73 13.37 11.04
CA LEU A 297 1.73 12.30 10.92
C LEU A 297 1.12 11.86 12.26
N ALA A 298 1.85 11.95 13.37
CA ALA A 298 1.31 11.63 14.69
C ALA A 298 0.23 12.66 15.14
N ALA A 299 0.27 13.88 14.61
CA ALA A 299 -0.75 14.90 14.86
C ALA A 299 -2.08 14.60 14.14
N LEU A 300 -2.09 13.64 13.21
CA LEU A 300 -3.26 13.28 12.40
C LEU A 300 -4.03 12.09 12.96
N GLY A 301 -3.57 11.46 14.05
CA GLY A 301 -4.27 10.34 14.70
C GLY A 301 -5.77 10.61 14.94
N PRO A 302 -6.14 11.74 15.56
CA PRO A 302 -7.55 12.11 15.75
C PRO A 302 -8.34 12.28 14.45
N LEU A 303 -7.68 12.72 13.37
CA LEU A 303 -8.30 12.89 12.06
C LEU A 303 -8.52 11.54 11.36
N PHE A 304 -7.57 10.61 11.47
CA PHE A 304 -7.74 9.25 10.99
C PHE A 304 -8.82 8.48 11.74
N GLU A 305 -8.96 8.66 13.06
CA GLU A 305 -10.05 8.06 13.84
C GLU A 305 -11.41 8.60 13.39
N LYS A 306 -11.53 9.91 13.15
CA LYS A 306 -12.76 10.51 12.61
C LYS A 306 -13.10 10.01 11.21
N LEU A 307 -12.10 9.90 10.32
CA LEU A 307 -12.29 9.37 8.97
C LEU A 307 -12.66 7.88 8.98
N ALA A 308 -12.09 7.10 9.89
CA ALA A 308 -12.45 5.69 10.06
C ALA A 308 -13.84 5.50 10.68
N ALA A 309 -14.33 6.48 11.46
CA ALA A 309 -15.67 6.50 12.04
C ALA A 309 -16.73 7.09 11.10
N ALA A 310 -16.33 7.72 10.00
CA ALA A 310 -17.27 8.30 9.03
C ALA A 310 -18.14 7.21 8.42
N GLY A 311 -19.46 7.35 8.56
CA GLY A 311 -20.43 6.39 8.04
C GLY A 311 -20.67 6.53 6.53
N SER A 312 -20.15 7.59 5.91
CA SER A 312 -20.33 7.89 4.49
C SER A 312 -19.18 8.72 3.91
N VAL A 313 -19.08 8.71 2.58
CA VAL A 313 -18.06 9.44 1.83
C VAL A 313 -18.21 10.95 2.00
N ASP A 314 -19.45 11.45 2.02
CA ASP A 314 -19.74 12.88 2.18
C ASP A 314 -19.31 13.38 3.57
N GLU A 315 -19.47 12.54 4.59
CA GLU A 315 -19.03 12.82 5.95
C GLU A 315 -17.49 12.84 6.04
N ALA A 316 -16.81 11.88 5.41
CA ALA A 316 -15.35 11.88 5.32
C ALA A 316 -14.81 13.09 4.54
N ALA A 317 -15.46 13.49 3.45
CA ALA A 317 -15.12 14.67 2.67
C ALA A 317 -15.32 15.97 3.47
N ALA A 318 -16.39 16.05 4.28
CA ALA A 318 -16.63 17.17 5.17
C ALA A 318 -15.57 17.28 6.28
N ILE A 319 -15.15 16.14 6.86
CA ILE A 319 -14.07 16.06 7.85
C ILE A 319 -12.75 16.54 7.23
N LEU A 320 -12.42 16.08 6.02
CA LEU A 320 -11.22 16.51 5.28
C LEU A 320 -11.26 18.00 4.94
N ALA A 321 -12.41 18.53 4.53
CA ALA A 321 -12.57 19.95 4.19
C ALA A 321 -12.48 20.87 5.41
N ALA A 322 -12.90 20.40 6.59
CA ALA A 322 -12.87 21.16 7.83
C ALA A 322 -11.50 21.17 8.52
N GLU A 323 -10.73 20.08 8.41
CA GLU A 323 -9.52 19.87 9.22
C GLU A 323 -8.24 19.64 8.37
N GLY A 324 -8.36 19.51 7.04
CA GLY A 324 -7.26 19.19 6.13
C GLY A 324 -6.54 20.38 5.47
N SER A 325 -6.94 21.63 5.73
CA SER A 325 -6.38 22.81 5.05
C SER A 325 -4.92 23.14 5.40
N ASP A 326 -4.39 22.61 6.51
CA ASP A 326 -3.00 22.81 6.97
C ASP A 326 -2.10 21.59 6.69
N VAL A 327 -2.58 20.63 5.91
CA VAL A 327 -1.90 19.35 5.68
C VAL A 327 -1.19 19.37 4.32
N SER A 328 0.11 19.04 4.30
CA SER A 328 0.91 19.04 3.07
C SER A 328 0.24 18.19 1.97
N ALA A 329 0.39 18.58 0.70
CA ALA A 329 -0.28 17.90 -0.43
C ALA A 329 0.06 16.40 -0.55
N GLN A 330 1.20 15.97 0.02
CA GLN A 330 1.62 14.57 0.08
C GLN A 330 0.84 13.80 1.15
N VAL A 331 0.59 14.43 2.31
CA VAL A 331 -0.22 13.87 3.38
C VAL A 331 -1.70 13.87 2.99
N LEU A 332 -2.19 14.90 2.28
CA LEU A 332 -3.56 14.92 1.75
C LEU A 332 -3.81 13.77 0.74
N LYS A 333 -2.80 13.43 -0.07
CA LYS A 333 -2.85 12.25 -0.97
C LYS A 333 -2.83 10.92 -0.21
N ALA A 334 -2.03 10.81 0.85
CA ALA A 334 -2.03 9.63 1.72
C ALA A 334 -3.36 9.48 2.47
N MET A 335 -3.96 10.59 2.90
CA MET A 335 -5.30 10.62 3.50
C MET A 335 -6.38 10.22 2.51
N LEU A 336 -6.27 10.68 1.25
CA LEU A 336 -7.19 10.26 0.19
C LEU A 336 -7.09 8.77 -0.08
N ALA A 337 -5.89 8.18 -0.02
CA ALA A 337 -5.68 6.73 -0.11
C ALA A 337 -6.29 5.96 1.07
N VAL A 338 -6.18 6.48 2.30
CA VAL A 338 -6.85 5.90 3.47
C VAL A 338 -8.38 5.97 3.32
N VAL A 339 -8.92 7.11 2.90
CA VAL A 339 -10.34 7.28 2.58
C VAL A 339 -10.77 6.30 1.46
N TYR A 340 -9.97 6.15 0.41
CA TYR A 340 -10.20 5.19 -0.67
C TYR A 340 -10.34 3.75 -0.15
N THR A 341 -9.56 3.41 0.88
CA THR A 341 -9.50 2.07 1.47
C THR A 341 -10.68 1.83 2.42
N VAL A 342 -11.08 2.84 3.19
CA VAL A 342 -12.29 2.80 4.06
C VAL A 342 -13.57 2.66 3.23
N PHE A 343 -13.64 3.27 2.04
CA PHE A 343 -14.82 3.22 1.17
C PHE A 343 -14.74 2.18 0.03
N GLY A 344 -13.84 1.19 0.15
CA GLY A 344 -13.84 0.03 -0.75
C GLY A 344 -13.48 0.35 -2.21
N GLY A 345 -12.61 1.33 -2.44
CA GLY A 345 -12.00 1.55 -3.76
C GLY A 345 -12.75 2.48 -4.71
N LYS A 346 -13.70 3.30 -4.23
CA LYS A 346 -14.46 4.24 -5.07
C LYS A 346 -14.32 5.67 -4.55
N LEU A 347 -13.65 6.55 -5.30
CA LEU A 347 -13.91 7.99 -5.20
C LEU A 347 -15.14 8.33 -6.05
N PRO A 348 -16.08 9.14 -5.55
CA PRO A 348 -17.02 9.81 -6.44
C PRO A 348 -16.24 10.84 -7.25
N ILE A 349 -16.44 10.79 -8.56
CA ILE A 349 -16.05 11.85 -9.49
C ILE A 349 -16.97 13.05 -9.25
#